data_AF-A0A9W8I5E0-F1
#
_entry.id   AF-A0A9W8I5E0-F1
#
_cell.length_a   1.000
_cell.length_b   1.000
_cell.length_c   1.000
_cell.angle_alpha   90.00
_cell.angle_beta   90.00
_cell.angle_gamma   90.00
#
_symmetry.space_group_name_H-M   'P 1'
#
loop_
_entity.id
_entity.type
_entity.pdbx_description
1 polymer ?
#
loop_
_entity_poly.entity_id
_entity_poly.type
_entity_poly.pdbx_seq_one_letter_code
_entity_poly.pdbx_strand_id
1 'polypeptide(L)'
;MHSHTHFQTPLHSHSHSEACTVGKTDDGASISSDIDEQAAEANALMDVVAAFMCYKMFQLNNGIYRRLHHIDELSERHREIVSSLGTIDKIKSVEKLVRENYKFLLDLVYSSSVGEMPDPSDNPDEFKQWYKSFVESRVHAGKGMVSDGHMSKVLSTLKQFVRDWSEDGQSERQQTYGPIMEALESKFAGVAPESRGGVHVLVPGAGLGRLAFDICCRGFSCQGNEFSYFMLFASNYILNKTKQINQHTIYPFIHQFSNVALVQDQLRPVRIPDVLPSEMPYRDTADFSMAAGDFIEIYSAEDQKEKWDVVVTCFFMDTANNVLSYLDTLWNALKPGALWINFGPLLWHFDNVENESSI
;
A
#
# COMPACT_ATOMS: atom_id res chain seq x y z
N MET A 1 -72.05 -9.94 -46.37
CA MET A 1 -72.23 -8.53 -45.94
C MET A 1 -70.98 -7.74 -46.33
N HIS A 2 -71.17 -6.45 -46.54
CA HIS A 2 -70.41 -5.50 -47.36
C HIS A 2 -68.89 -5.38 -47.22
N SER A 3 -68.34 -4.75 -48.27
CA SER A 3 -66.97 -4.46 -48.65
C SER A 3 -66.32 -3.23 -47.98
N HIS A 4 -65.03 -3.07 -48.32
CA HIS A 4 -64.21 -1.83 -48.40
C HIS A 4 -63.26 -1.47 -47.24
N THR A 5 -61.96 -1.67 -47.53
CA THR A 5 -60.89 -0.66 -47.62
C THR A 5 -61.12 0.74 -47.03
N HIS A 6 -60.24 1.24 -46.15
CA HIS A 6 -59.17 2.23 -46.45
C HIS A 6 -58.56 2.87 -45.18
N PHE A 7 -57.29 3.26 -45.33
CA PHE A 7 -56.47 4.23 -44.58
C PHE A 7 -57.22 5.38 -43.87
N GLN A 8 -56.67 5.85 -42.72
CA GLN A 8 -56.19 7.24 -42.49
C GLN A 8 -56.05 7.57 -40.98
N THR A 9 -54.86 8.03 -40.56
CA THR A 9 -54.70 9.15 -39.60
C THR A 9 -55.29 10.42 -40.21
N PRO A 10 -55.90 11.39 -39.48
CA PRO A 10 -55.10 12.42 -38.77
C PRO A 10 -55.80 13.28 -37.64
N LEU A 11 -54.98 14.06 -36.90
CA LEU A 11 -55.24 15.44 -36.33
C LEU A 11 -56.34 15.60 -35.25
N HIS A 12 -56.38 16.52 -34.27
CA HIS A 12 -55.76 17.79 -33.80
C HIS A 12 -56.06 17.86 -32.26
N SER A 13 -55.42 18.62 -31.36
CA SER A 13 -55.47 20.10 -31.25
C SER A 13 -54.64 20.63 -30.05
N HIS A 14 -53.97 21.78 -30.29
CA HIS A 14 -53.82 23.03 -29.49
C HIS A 14 -53.82 23.02 -27.94
N SER A 15 -53.16 23.91 -27.19
CA SER A 15 -52.11 24.95 -27.33
C SER A 15 -51.95 25.61 -25.94
N HIS A 16 -50.89 26.42 -25.77
CA HIS A 16 -50.50 27.29 -24.63
C HIS A 16 -49.60 26.62 -23.57
N SER A 17 -48.29 26.88 -23.51
CA SER A 17 -47.54 28.14 -23.31
C SER A 17 -47.72 28.75 -21.91
N GLU A 18 -46.79 28.48 -21.01
CA GLU A 18 -46.11 29.51 -20.22
C GLU A 18 -44.84 28.96 -19.56
N ALA A 19 -43.79 29.78 -19.62
CA ALA A 19 -42.47 29.52 -19.13
C ALA A 19 -42.41 29.55 -17.59
N CYS A 20 -41.58 28.71 -16.99
CA CYS A 20 -41.07 28.96 -15.64
C CYS A 20 -39.61 28.49 -15.53
N THR A 21 -38.72 29.49 -15.57
CA THR A 21 -37.47 29.63 -14.81
C THR A 21 -36.42 28.52 -14.84
N VAL A 22 -35.37 28.80 -15.61
CA VAL A 22 -33.98 28.42 -15.26
C VAL A 22 -33.58 29.12 -13.96
N GLY A 23 -33.11 28.35 -12.99
CA GLY A 23 -32.38 28.86 -11.83
C GLY A 23 -32.20 27.88 -10.68
N LYS A 24 -30.96 27.37 -10.53
CA LYS A 24 -30.26 27.01 -9.26
C LYS A 24 -30.92 25.91 -8.38
N THR A 25 -30.26 24.85 -7.94
CA THR A 25 -28.86 24.58 -7.56
C THR A 25 -28.65 23.06 -7.60
N ASP A 26 -27.65 22.56 -8.32
CA ASP A 26 -27.16 21.18 -8.18
C ASP A 26 -25.72 21.15 -7.61
N ASP A 27 -25.26 22.28 -7.08
CA ASP A 27 -23.96 22.40 -6.43
C ASP A 27 -23.96 21.78 -5.02
N GLY A 28 -25.14 21.55 -4.42
CA GLY A 28 -25.23 21.04 -3.04
C GLY A 28 -25.01 19.54 -2.91
N ALA A 29 -25.33 18.75 -3.95
CA ALA A 29 -25.16 17.30 -3.93
C ALA A 29 -23.70 16.90 -4.19
N SER A 30 -23.01 17.58 -5.11
CA SER A 30 -21.58 17.33 -5.37
C SER A 30 -20.70 17.83 -4.22
N ILE A 31 -21.00 19.00 -3.65
CA ILE A 31 -20.24 19.51 -2.50
C ILE A 31 -20.43 18.60 -1.27
N SER A 32 -21.63 18.03 -1.08
CA SER A 32 -21.86 17.07 0.02
C SER A 32 -21.10 15.76 -0.20
N SER A 33 -21.10 15.21 -1.42
CA SER A 33 -20.36 13.98 -1.72
C SER A 33 -18.85 14.18 -1.59
N ASP A 34 -18.32 15.32 -2.05
CA ASP A 34 -16.89 15.63 -1.96
C ASP A 34 -16.44 15.78 -0.49
N ILE A 35 -17.29 16.37 0.37
CA ILE A 35 -17.04 16.49 1.81
C ILE A 35 -17.08 15.11 2.48
N ASP A 36 -18.03 14.26 2.12
CA ASP A 36 -18.16 12.91 2.68
C ASP A 36 -16.99 12.00 2.26
N GLU A 37 -16.52 12.11 1.01
CA GLU A 37 -15.33 11.40 0.52
C GLU A 37 -14.05 11.86 1.22
N GLN A 38 -13.83 13.16 1.37
CA GLN A 38 -12.69 13.70 2.12
C GLN A 38 -12.71 13.26 3.59
N ALA A 39 -13.89 13.22 4.21
CA ALA A 39 -14.04 12.72 5.56
C ALA A 39 -13.77 11.21 5.65
N ALA A 40 -14.19 10.42 4.66
CA ALA A 40 -13.91 8.99 4.58
C ALA A 40 -12.41 8.71 4.40
N GLU A 41 -11.75 9.46 3.52
CA GLU A 41 -10.31 9.39 3.27
C GLU A 41 -9.51 9.70 4.55
N ALA A 42 -9.82 10.82 5.22
CA ALA A 42 -9.19 11.20 6.48
C ALA A 42 -9.39 10.13 7.58
N ASN A 43 -10.56 9.51 7.62
CA ASN A 43 -10.85 8.40 8.52
C ASN A 43 -10.01 7.15 8.22
N ALA A 44 -9.89 6.77 6.94
CA ALA A 44 -9.09 5.63 6.51
C ALA A 44 -7.60 5.85 6.83
N LEU A 45 -7.09 7.05 6.57
CA LEU A 45 -5.74 7.45 6.94
C LEU A 45 -5.51 7.31 8.45
N MET A 46 -6.44 7.82 9.27
CA MET A 46 -6.35 7.71 10.74
C MET A 46 -6.46 6.26 11.24
N ASP A 47 -7.20 5.39 10.55
CA ASP A 47 -7.25 3.95 10.85
C ASP A 47 -5.88 3.27 10.62
N VAL A 48 -5.15 3.67 9.57
CA VAL A 48 -3.79 3.18 9.30
C VAL A 48 -2.79 3.71 10.33
N VAL A 49 -2.87 4.99 10.69
CA VAL A 49 -2.06 5.58 11.78
C VAL A 49 -2.29 4.81 13.09
N ALA A 50 -3.56 4.56 13.44
CA ALA A 50 -3.91 3.79 14.62
C ALA A 50 -3.33 2.36 14.58
N ALA A 51 -3.33 1.73 13.41
CA ALA A 51 -2.78 0.39 13.20
C ALA A 51 -1.30 0.31 13.55
N PHE A 52 -0.48 1.22 13.03
CA PHE A 52 0.94 1.32 13.36
C PHE A 52 1.16 1.65 14.85
N MET A 53 0.42 2.61 15.38
CA MET A 53 0.54 3.05 16.77
C MET A 53 0.17 1.96 17.79
N CYS A 54 -0.78 1.09 17.47
CA CYS A 54 -1.23 0.03 18.38
C CYS A 54 -0.48 -1.30 18.17
N TYR A 55 0.45 -1.39 17.21
CA TYR A 55 1.22 -2.59 16.91
C TYR A 55 1.76 -3.28 18.16
N LYS A 56 2.48 -2.56 19.02
CA LYS A 56 3.09 -3.14 20.23
C LYS A 56 2.04 -3.77 21.13
N MET A 57 1.00 -3.02 21.47
CA MET A 57 -0.05 -3.48 22.36
C MET A 57 -0.77 -4.70 21.80
N PHE A 58 -1.13 -4.65 20.51
CA PHE A 58 -1.78 -5.77 19.84
C PHE A 58 -0.91 -7.02 19.86
N GLN A 59 0.38 -6.90 19.49
CA GLN A 59 1.29 -8.04 19.42
C GLN A 59 1.62 -8.61 20.80
N LEU A 60 1.77 -7.76 21.82
CA LEU A 60 1.97 -8.22 23.20
C LEU A 60 0.75 -9.01 23.70
N ASN A 61 -0.46 -8.50 23.52
CA ASN A 61 -1.68 -9.17 24.02
C ASN A 61 -2.00 -10.46 23.24
N ASN A 62 -2.05 -10.38 21.91
CA ASN A 62 -2.50 -11.48 21.06
C ASN A 62 -1.39 -12.49 20.74
N GLY A 63 -0.15 -12.01 20.58
CA GLY A 63 0.99 -12.82 20.15
C GLY A 63 1.84 -13.37 21.28
N ILE A 64 1.90 -12.69 22.44
CA ILE A 64 2.82 -13.02 23.55
C ILE A 64 2.06 -13.49 24.79
N TYR A 65 1.29 -12.61 25.43
CA TYR A 65 0.66 -12.90 26.72
C TYR A 65 -0.37 -14.02 26.63
N ARG A 66 -1.15 -14.09 25.55
CA ARG A 66 -2.04 -15.24 25.29
C ARG A 66 -1.27 -16.57 25.24
N ARG A 67 -0.07 -16.59 24.64
CA ARG A 67 0.76 -17.81 24.57
C ARG A 67 1.33 -18.18 25.93
N LEU A 68 1.80 -17.20 26.69
CA LEU A 68 2.29 -17.42 28.05
C LEU A 68 1.18 -17.95 28.96
N HIS A 69 -0.02 -17.38 28.87
CA HIS A 69 -1.19 -17.87 29.60
C HIS A 69 -1.51 -19.33 29.30
N HIS A 70 -1.55 -19.72 28.01
CA HIS A 70 -1.78 -21.11 27.64
C HIS A 70 -0.67 -22.06 28.15
N ILE A 71 0.57 -21.57 28.28
CA ILE A 71 1.66 -22.35 28.89
C ILE A 71 1.41 -22.50 30.40
N ASP A 72 0.96 -21.45 31.09
CA ASP A 72 0.66 -21.49 32.51
C ASP A 72 -0.47 -22.49 32.85
N GLU A 73 -1.43 -22.66 31.95
CA GLU A 73 -2.53 -23.62 32.06
C GLU A 73 -2.11 -25.10 31.87
N LEU A 74 -0.89 -25.37 31.40
CA LEU A 74 -0.39 -26.74 31.26
C LEU A 74 -0.18 -27.42 32.62
N SER A 75 -0.14 -28.75 32.64
CA SER A 75 0.29 -29.49 33.83
C SER A 75 1.74 -29.14 34.21
N GLU A 76 2.11 -29.30 35.48
CA GLU A 76 3.48 -29.03 35.95
C GLU A 76 4.53 -29.75 35.10
N ARG A 77 4.33 -31.05 34.86
CA ARG A 77 5.17 -31.86 33.98
C ARG A 77 5.30 -31.29 32.57
N HIS A 78 4.21 -30.81 31.97
CA HIS A 78 4.26 -30.23 30.63
C HIS A 78 4.95 -28.85 30.62
N ARG A 79 4.76 -28.03 31.67
CA ARG A 79 5.48 -26.75 31.82
C ARG A 79 6.98 -26.96 31.93
N GLU A 80 7.43 -27.97 32.68
CA GLU A 80 8.85 -28.33 32.77
C GLU A 80 9.43 -28.69 31.41
N ILE A 81 8.71 -29.51 30.61
CA ILE A 81 9.13 -29.84 29.24
C ILE A 81 9.23 -28.58 28.38
N VAL A 82 8.18 -27.74 28.34
CA VAL A 82 8.15 -26.50 27.55
C VAL A 82 9.28 -25.55 27.94
N SER A 83 9.57 -25.43 29.23
CA SER A 83 10.67 -24.64 29.77
C SER A 83 12.03 -25.21 29.34
N SER A 84 12.23 -26.54 29.46
CA SER A 84 13.47 -27.20 29.07
C SER A 84 13.79 -27.09 27.57
N LEU A 85 12.76 -26.90 26.73
CA LEU A 85 12.90 -26.66 25.29
C LEU A 85 13.27 -25.20 24.95
N GLY A 86 13.36 -24.31 25.94
CA GLY A 86 13.67 -22.89 25.73
C GLY A 86 12.50 -22.07 25.16
N THR A 87 11.27 -22.61 25.17
CA THR A 87 10.10 -21.96 24.56
C THR A 87 9.76 -20.62 25.23
N ILE A 88 9.87 -20.56 26.56
CA ILE A 88 9.58 -19.35 27.33
C ILE A 88 10.63 -18.26 27.03
N ASP A 89 11.90 -18.62 26.95
CA ASP A 89 12.99 -17.69 26.64
C ASP A 89 12.88 -17.15 25.21
N LYS A 90 12.48 -18.01 24.26
CA LYS A 90 12.11 -17.60 22.91
C LYS A 90 10.98 -16.57 22.93
N ILE A 91 9.88 -16.83 23.64
CA ILE A 91 8.73 -15.91 23.71
C ILE A 91 9.14 -14.56 24.33
N LYS A 92 9.95 -14.56 25.40
CA LYS A 92 10.50 -13.34 26.00
C LYS A 92 11.44 -12.58 25.04
N SER A 93 12.19 -13.29 24.21
CA SER A 93 13.02 -12.67 23.17
C SER A 93 12.16 -12.01 22.10
N VAL A 94 11.11 -12.68 21.62
CA VAL A 94 10.11 -12.08 20.71
C VAL A 94 9.49 -10.83 21.32
N GLU A 95 9.11 -10.86 22.60
CA GLU A 95 8.53 -9.70 23.30
C GLU A 95 9.44 -8.46 23.21
N LYS A 96 10.76 -8.64 23.42
CA LYS A 96 11.73 -7.56 23.29
C LYS A 96 11.79 -7.02 21.86
N LEU A 97 11.81 -7.92 20.86
CA LEU A 97 11.89 -7.54 19.45
C LEU A 97 10.61 -6.86 18.93
N VAL A 98 9.44 -7.19 19.49
CA VAL A 98 8.19 -6.42 19.24
C VAL A 98 8.37 -4.96 19.64
N ARG A 99 9.08 -4.68 20.74
CA ARG A 99 9.34 -3.30 21.18
C ARG A 99 10.32 -2.58 20.26
N GLU A 100 11.32 -3.29 19.71
CA GLU A 100 12.24 -2.70 18.73
C GLU A 100 11.55 -2.37 17.41
N ASN A 101 10.73 -3.29 16.87
CA ASN A 101 9.90 -2.99 15.69
C ASN A 101 8.97 -1.80 15.94
N TYR A 102 8.41 -1.69 17.14
CA TYR A 102 7.51 -0.58 17.47
C TYR A 102 8.20 0.79 17.41
N LYS A 103 9.47 0.89 17.82
CA LYS A 103 10.24 2.14 17.69
C LYS A 103 10.34 2.57 16.22
N PHE A 104 10.75 1.63 15.36
CA PHE A 104 10.82 1.88 13.91
C PHE A 104 9.47 2.31 13.32
N LEU A 105 8.37 1.65 13.70
CA LEU A 105 7.03 1.99 13.21
C LEU A 105 6.56 3.37 13.72
N LEU A 106 6.93 3.77 14.94
CA LEU A 106 6.62 5.11 15.44
C LEU A 106 7.37 6.19 14.66
N ASP A 107 8.67 5.99 14.40
CA ASP A 107 9.48 6.93 13.62
C ASP A 107 8.94 7.09 12.18
N LEU A 108 8.50 5.98 11.58
CA LEU A 108 7.87 5.95 10.26
C LEU A 108 6.60 6.82 10.21
N VAL A 109 5.71 6.66 11.20
CA VAL A 109 4.46 7.44 11.25
C VAL A 109 4.73 8.91 11.57
N TYR A 110 5.61 9.18 12.54
CA TYR A 110 6.00 10.53 12.94
C TYR A 110 6.53 11.36 11.77
N SER A 111 7.46 10.78 11.02
CA SER A 111 8.11 11.44 9.88
C SER A 111 7.21 11.64 8.66
N SER A 112 6.06 10.96 8.61
CA SER A 112 5.08 11.04 7.51
C SER A 112 4.06 12.16 7.68
N SER A 113 4.29 13.09 8.62
CA SER A 113 3.48 14.31 8.80
C SER A 113 2.05 14.06 9.27
N VAL A 114 1.85 13.12 10.20
CA VAL A 114 0.64 13.17 11.05
C VAL A 114 0.82 14.37 11.98
N GLY A 115 0.56 15.56 11.44
CA GLY A 115 0.68 16.83 12.13
C GLY A 115 -0.10 16.76 13.44
N GLU A 116 0.54 17.22 14.51
CA GLU A 116 0.15 17.15 15.94
C GLU A 116 0.71 16.00 16.76
N MET A 117 1.31 14.95 16.18
CA MET A 117 1.97 13.93 17.01
C MET A 117 3.30 14.46 17.59
N PRO A 118 3.50 14.48 18.91
CA PRO A 118 4.79 14.84 19.51
C PRO A 118 5.86 13.81 19.16
N ASP A 119 7.10 14.26 18.98
CA ASP A 119 8.23 13.34 18.74
C ASP A 119 8.39 12.40 19.95
N PRO A 120 8.25 11.07 19.77
CA PRO A 120 8.33 10.12 20.87
C PRO A 120 9.74 10.02 21.48
N SER A 121 10.78 10.43 20.74
CA SER A 121 12.18 10.45 21.19
C SER A 121 12.49 11.72 21.96
N ASP A 122 12.04 12.89 21.49
CA ASP A 122 12.35 14.17 22.12
C ASP A 122 11.38 14.52 23.27
N ASN A 123 10.09 14.17 23.15
CA ASN A 123 9.03 14.58 24.09
C ASN A 123 8.16 13.38 24.55
N PRO A 124 8.72 12.40 25.28
CA PRO A 124 8.04 11.14 25.60
C PRO A 124 6.78 11.30 26.47
N ASP A 125 6.75 12.26 27.40
CA ASP A 125 5.59 12.50 28.28
C ASP A 125 4.43 13.16 27.53
N GLU A 126 4.74 14.08 26.61
CA GLU A 126 3.75 14.71 25.74
C GLU A 126 3.17 13.69 24.76
N PHE A 127 4.04 12.88 24.13
CA PHE A 127 3.63 11.76 23.29
C PHE A 127 2.68 10.81 24.03
N LYS A 128 2.99 10.48 25.30
CA LYS A 128 2.14 9.59 26.10
C LYS A 128 0.76 10.18 26.38
N GLN A 129 0.67 11.48 26.65
CA GLN A 129 -0.60 12.19 26.84
C GLN A 129 -1.40 12.24 25.54
N TRP A 130 -0.74 12.61 24.44
CA TRP A 130 -1.33 12.62 23.10
C TRP A 130 -1.83 11.23 22.69
N TYR A 131 -1.02 10.19 22.87
CA TYR A 131 -1.38 8.79 22.58
C TYR A 131 -2.61 8.36 23.38
N LYS A 132 -2.69 8.73 24.67
CA LYS A 132 -3.85 8.42 25.51
C LYS A 132 -5.11 9.10 24.97
N SER A 133 -5.02 10.40 24.65
CA SER A 133 -6.14 11.15 24.07
C SER A 133 -6.58 10.58 22.71
N PHE A 134 -5.62 10.20 21.87
CA PHE A 134 -5.86 9.54 20.59
C PHE A 134 -6.60 8.20 20.76
N VAL A 135 -6.17 7.35 21.69
CA VAL A 135 -6.86 6.08 21.95
C VAL A 135 -8.26 6.32 22.53
N GLU A 136 -8.42 7.27 23.44
CA GLU A 136 -9.72 7.61 24.03
C GLU A 136 -10.69 8.11 22.96
N SER A 137 -10.29 9.01 22.07
CA SER A 137 -11.17 9.55 21.02
C SER A 137 -11.68 8.44 20.08
N ARG A 138 -10.83 7.47 19.76
CA ARG A 138 -11.17 6.30 18.93
C ARG A 138 -12.23 5.41 19.59
N VAL A 139 -12.05 5.12 20.87
CA VAL A 139 -13.02 4.32 21.65
C VAL A 139 -14.37 5.05 21.74
N HIS A 140 -14.38 6.36 21.98
CA HIS A 140 -15.62 7.15 22.01
C HIS A 140 -16.35 7.18 20.67
N ALA A 141 -15.62 7.11 19.55
CA ALA A 141 -16.19 7.01 18.21
C ALA A 141 -16.77 5.62 17.87
N GLY A 142 -16.83 4.68 18.84
CA GLY A 142 -17.31 3.31 18.63
C GLY A 142 -16.40 2.48 17.74
N LYS A 143 -15.23 3.00 17.35
CA LYS A 143 -14.23 2.27 16.58
C LYS A 143 -13.46 1.39 17.56
N GLY A 144 -13.46 0.07 17.31
CA GLY A 144 -12.51 -0.84 17.95
C GLY A 144 -11.08 -0.34 17.71
N MET A 145 -10.16 -0.66 18.61
CA MET A 145 -8.83 -0.04 18.63
C MET A 145 -8.08 -0.22 17.29
N VAL A 146 -7.96 -1.47 16.82
CA VAL A 146 -7.45 -1.86 15.49
C VAL A 146 -8.04 -3.23 15.13
N SER A 147 -8.42 -3.45 13.86
CA SER A 147 -8.88 -4.76 13.39
C SER A 147 -7.71 -5.72 13.11
N ASP A 148 -7.97 -7.03 13.17
CA ASP A 148 -6.98 -8.05 12.80
C ASP A 148 -6.49 -7.88 11.35
N GLY A 149 -7.36 -7.42 10.46
CA GLY A 149 -7.02 -7.09 9.07
C GLY A 149 -6.01 -5.95 8.95
N HIS A 150 -6.22 -4.84 9.69
CA HIS A 150 -5.25 -3.74 9.72
C HIS A 150 -3.92 -4.16 10.33
N MET A 151 -3.94 -4.94 11.41
CA MET A 151 -2.69 -5.44 11.98
C MET A 151 -1.95 -6.37 11.01
N SER A 152 -2.68 -7.22 10.29
CA SER A 152 -2.09 -8.07 9.25
C SER A 152 -1.41 -7.24 8.16
N LYS A 153 -2.00 -6.10 7.77
CA LYS A 153 -1.36 -5.15 6.84
C LYS A 153 -0.07 -4.55 7.41
N VAL A 154 -0.02 -4.15 8.69
CA VAL A 154 1.24 -3.70 9.34
C VAL A 154 2.33 -4.78 9.28
N LEU A 155 1.97 -6.04 9.56
CA LEU A 155 2.92 -7.15 9.48
C LEU A 155 3.41 -7.39 8.05
N SER A 156 2.53 -7.29 7.06
CA SER A 156 2.89 -7.36 5.64
C SER A 156 3.81 -6.22 5.23
N THR A 157 3.60 -4.99 5.72
CA THR A 157 4.51 -3.85 5.47
C THR A 157 5.92 -4.12 6.00
N LEU A 158 6.07 -4.69 7.21
CA LEU A 158 7.39 -5.10 7.72
C LEU A 158 8.09 -6.11 6.81
N LYS A 159 7.34 -7.05 6.23
CA LYS A 159 7.87 -8.03 5.26
C LYS A 159 8.20 -7.37 3.92
N GLN A 160 7.41 -6.39 3.48
CA GLN A 160 7.65 -5.66 2.24
C GLN A 160 8.97 -4.88 2.30
N PHE A 161 9.36 -4.35 3.47
CA PHE A 161 10.70 -3.76 3.66
C PHE A 161 11.83 -4.76 3.39
N VAL A 162 11.65 -6.04 3.73
CA VAL A 162 12.63 -7.08 3.42
C VAL A 162 12.76 -7.22 1.91
N ARG A 163 11.64 -7.42 1.22
CA ARG A 163 11.61 -7.59 -0.23
C ARG A 163 12.24 -6.39 -0.95
N ASP A 164 11.80 -5.18 -0.62
CA ASP A 164 12.10 -3.99 -1.43
C ASP A 164 13.39 -3.29 -1.02
N TRP A 165 13.83 -3.38 0.24
CA TRP A 165 14.88 -2.50 0.76
C TRP A 165 15.92 -3.22 1.62
N SER A 166 16.00 -4.54 1.59
CA SER A 166 17.06 -5.29 2.28
C SER A 166 17.89 -6.12 1.32
N GLU A 167 19.11 -6.46 1.73
CA GLU A 167 19.95 -7.42 1.01
C GLU A 167 19.28 -8.81 0.96
N ASP A 168 18.59 -9.20 2.02
CA ASP A 168 17.85 -10.47 2.11
C ASP A 168 16.78 -10.61 1.01
N GLY A 169 16.21 -9.49 0.56
CA GLY A 169 15.23 -9.46 -0.54
C GLY A 169 15.85 -9.52 -1.93
N GLN A 170 17.18 -9.39 -2.07
CA GLN A 170 17.84 -9.25 -3.37
C GLN A 170 17.56 -10.42 -4.31
N SER A 171 17.60 -11.66 -3.81
CA SER A 171 17.34 -12.85 -4.65
C SER A 171 15.89 -12.87 -5.16
N GLU A 172 14.94 -12.41 -4.34
CA GLU A 172 13.53 -12.30 -4.73
C GLU A 172 13.34 -11.18 -5.77
N ARG A 173 13.98 -10.03 -5.57
CA ARG A 173 13.98 -8.93 -6.55
C ARG A 173 14.63 -9.36 -7.87
N GLN A 174 15.73 -10.11 -7.84
CA GLN A 174 16.38 -10.57 -9.07
C GLN A 174 15.46 -11.49 -9.89
N GLN A 175 14.68 -12.36 -9.22
CA GLN A 175 13.74 -13.27 -9.89
C GLN A 175 12.48 -12.56 -10.40
N THR A 176 12.12 -11.42 -9.82
CA THR A 176 10.88 -10.69 -10.14
C THR A 176 11.14 -9.42 -10.96
N TYR A 177 11.96 -8.50 -10.44
CA TYR A 177 12.36 -7.25 -11.11
C TYR A 177 13.38 -7.48 -12.22
N GLY A 178 14.27 -8.48 -12.10
CA GLY A 178 15.30 -8.77 -13.10
C GLY A 178 14.74 -8.91 -14.53
N PRO A 179 13.77 -9.81 -14.78
CA PRO A 179 13.15 -9.96 -16.10
C PRO A 179 12.45 -8.69 -16.62
N ILE A 180 11.85 -7.90 -15.73
CA ILE A 180 11.22 -6.62 -16.08
C ILE A 180 12.28 -5.63 -16.57
N MET A 181 13.37 -5.49 -15.81
CA MET A 181 14.48 -4.59 -16.14
C MET A 181 15.16 -5.01 -17.44
N GLU A 182 15.35 -6.30 -17.68
CA GLU A 182 15.89 -6.83 -18.93
C GLU A 182 15.01 -6.48 -20.13
N ALA A 183 13.69 -6.66 -20.02
CA ALA A 183 12.75 -6.32 -21.08
C ALA A 183 12.75 -4.81 -21.38
N LEU A 184 12.81 -3.98 -20.33
CA LEU A 184 12.87 -2.52 -20.47
C LEU A 184 14.18 -2.06 -21.12
N GLU A 185 15.33 -2.54 -20.65
CA GLU A 185 16.64 -2.19 -21.19
C GLU A 185 16.81 -2.69 -22.64
N SER A 186 16.27 -3.86 -22.97
CA SER A 186 16.26 -4.40 -24.34
C SER A 186 15.46 -3.52 -25.30
N LYS A 187 14.25 -3.08 -24.90
CA LYS A 187 13.40 -2.19 -25.71
C LYS A 187 14.10 -0.87 -26.04
N PHE A 188 14.88 -0.33 -25.10
CA PHE A 188 15.57 0.96 -25.22
C PHE A 188 17.10 0.82 -25.30
N ALA A 189 17.60 -0.30 -25.83
CA ALA A 189 19.04 -0.56 -25.95
C ALA A 189 19.77 0.46 -26.85
N GLY A 190 19.05 1.04 -27.82
CA GLY A 190 19.57 2.11 -28.69
C GLY A 190 19.60 3.50 -28.06
N VAL A 191 19.08 3.68 -26.84
CA VAL A 191 19.04 4.96 -26.12
C VAL A 191 20.04 4.90 -24.96
N ALA A 192 21.04 5.79 -24.99
CA ALA A 192 22.02 5.93 -23.92
C ALA A 192 21.32 6.26 -22.59
N PRO A 193 21.77 5.72 -21.43
CA PRO A 193 21.13 5.95 -20.14
C PRO A 193 20.83 7.42 -19.82
N GLU A 194 21.75 8.33 -20.13
CA GLU A 194 21.62 9.77 -19.90
C GLU A 194 20.53 10.42 -20.76
N SER A 195 20.11 9.76 -21.84
CA SER A 195 19.05 10.21 -22.75
C SER A 195 17.71 9.50 -22.52
N ARG A 196 17.64 8.54 -21.59
CA ARG A 196 16.41 7.79 -21.29
C ARG A 196 15.39 8.58 -20.49
N GLY A 197 15.75 9.77 -19.98
CA GLY A 197 14.87 10.64 -19.19
C GLY A 197 13.56 11.02 -19.88
N GLY A 198 13.54 11.06 -21.23
CA GLY A 198 12.34 11.32 -22.02
C GLY A 198 11.41 10.10 -22.21
N VAL A 199 11.75 8.94 -21.63
CA VAL A 199 10.91 7.75 -21.63
C VAL A 199 10.21 7.66 -20.27
N HIS A 200 8.88 7.79 -20.29
CA HIS A 200 8.06 7.83 -19.08
C HIS A 200 7.48 6.44 -18.79
N VAL A 201 7.84 5.92 -17.62
CA VAL A 201 7.44 4.59 -17.13
C VAL A 201 6.45 4.74 -15.97
N LEU A 202 5.31 4.07 -16.06
CA LEU A 202 4.34 3.96 -14.96
C LEU A 202 4.45 2.59 -14.28
N VAL A 203 4.46 2.57 -12.95
CA VAL A 203 4.47 1.35 -12.13
C VAL A 203 3.24 1.36 -11.20
N PRO A 204 2.09 0.80 -11.60
CA PRO A 204 0.94 0.63 -10.73
C PRO A 204 1.21 -0.38 -9.62
N GLY A 205 0.66 -0.14 -8.42
CA GLY A 205 0.91 -0.99 -7.25
C GLY A 205 2.39 -1.03 -6.85
N ALA A 206 3.03 0.13 -6.80
CA ALA A 206 4.47 0.25 -6.61
C ALA A 206 4.96 -0.18 -5.21
N GLY A 207 4.07 -0.42 -4.24
CA GLY A 207 4.45 -0.87 -2.89
C GLY A 207 5.40 0.13 -2.23
N LEU A 208 6.61 -0.30 -1.86
CA LEU A 208 7.60 0.58 -1.26
C LEU A 208 8.48 1.33 -2.28
N GLY A 209 8.15 1.23 -3.57
CA GLY A 209 8.75 2.04 -4.64
C GLY A 209 10.10 1.54 -5.15
N ARG A 210 10.59 0.37 -4.72
CA ARG A 210 11.91 -0.13 -5.13
C ARG A 210 12.03 -0.34 -6.63
N LEU A 211 11.03 -0.95 -7.27
CA LEU A 211 11.07 -1.18 -8.72
C LEU A 211 11.10 0.14 -9.50
N ALA A 212 10.25 1.11 -9.11
CA ALA A 212 10.24 2.44 -9.71
C ALA A 212 11.59 3.16 -9.53
N PHE A 213 12.18 3.06 -8.34
CA PHE A 213 13.53 3.56 -8.06
C PHE A 213 14.61 2.89 -8.93
N ASP A 214 14.57 1.55 -9.06
CA ASP A 214 15.54 0.79 -9.86
C ASP A 214 15.43 1.14 -11.36
N ILE A 215 14.21 1.41 -11.86
CA ILE A 215 13.94 1.93 -13.21
C ILE A 215 14.60 3.30 -13.42
N CYS A 216 14.43 4.22 -12.47
CA CYS A 216 15.11 5.52 -12.52
C CYS A 216 16.64 5.39 -12.43
N CYS A 217 17.15 4.41 -11.69
CA CYS A 217 18.57 4.09 -11.67
C CYS A 217 19.10 3.56 -13.01
N ARG A 218 18.26 3.31 -14.02
CA ARG A 218 18.65 3.02 -15.41
C ARG A 218 18.44 4.19 -16.38
N GLY A 219 18.12 5.37 -15.85
CA GLY A 219 18.00 6.62 -16.60
C GLY A 219 16.59 6.94 -17.09
N PHE A 220 15.60 6.08 -16.81
CA PHE A 220 14.21 6.32 -17.21
C PHE A 220 13.48 7.22 -16.21
N SER A 221 12.56 8.06 -16.69
CA SER A 221 11.64 8.76 -15.79
C SER A 221 10.54 7.81 -15.35
N CYS A 222 10.31 7.66 -14.04
CA CYS A 222 9.35 6.71 -13.50
C CYS A 222 8.41 7.34 -12.47
N GLN A 223 7.13 7.01 -12.59
CA GLN A 223 6.13 7.26 -11.57
C GLN A 223 5.64 5.93 -11.02
N GLY A 224 5.81 5.71 -9.71
CA GLY A 224 5.06 4.66 -9.02
C GLY A 224 3.66 5.16 -8.66
N ASN A 225 2.68 4.26 -8.63
CA ASN A 225 1.35 4.53 -8.09
C ASN A 225 1.03 3.56 -6.97
N GLU A 226 0.47 4.06 -5.88
CA GLU A 226 0.08 3.25 -4.74
C GLU A 226 -1.16 3.83 -4.06
N PHE A 227 -2.07 2.96 -3.63
CA PHE A 227 -3.33 3.34 -2.98
C PHE A 227 -3.28 3.12 -1.47
N SER A 228 -2.57 2.10 -1.01
CA SER A 228 -2.53 1.73 0.40
C SER A 228 -1.73 2.72 1.24
N TYR A 229 -2.36 3.41 2.19
CA TYR A 229 -1.65 4.26 3.15
C TYR A 229 -0.55 3.54 3.94
N PHE A 230 -0.68 2.22 4.15
CA PHE A 230 0.38 1.42 4.77
C PHE A 230 1.67 1.45 3.93
N MET A 231 1.53 1.31 2.61
CA MET A 231 2.64 1.36 1.68
C MET A 231 3.11 2.79 1.43
N LEU A 232 2.19 3.76 1.33
CA LEU A 232 2.54 5.18 1.13
C LEU A 232 3.35 5.76 2.29
N PHE A 233 2.98 5.49 3.55
CA PHE A 233 3.78 5.93 4.69
C PHE A 233 5.16 5.26 4.72
N ALA A 234 5.20 3.95 4.46
CA ALA A 234 6.44 3.20 4.44
C ALA A 234 7.38 3.61 3.29
N SER A 235 6.83 3.84 2.09
CA SER A 235 7.58 4.29 0.90
C SER A 235 8.10 5.71 1.10
N ASN A 236 7.26 6.63 1.58
CA ASN A 236 7.69 7.99 1.90
C ASN A 236 8.83 7.98 2.93
N TYR A 237 8.75 7.14 3.97
CA TYR A 237 9.80 7.05 4.98
C TYR A 237 11.15 6.60 4.40
N ILE A 238 11.15 5.49 3.66
CA ILE A 238 12.39 4.90 3.15
C ILE A 238 13.00 5.74 2.02
N LEU A 239 12.16 6.32 1.15
CA LEU A 239 12.59 7.14 0.02
C LEU A 239 13.10 8.52 0.45
N ASN A 240 12.47 9.15 1.46
CA ASN A 240 12.70 10.57 1.75
C ASN A 240 13.34 10.86 3.11
N LYS A 241 13.28 9.92 4.07
CA LYS A 241 13.69 10.18 5.47
C LYS A 241 14.94 9.41 5.91
N THR A 242 15.36 8.41 5.13
CA THR A 242 16.58 7.65 5.41
C THR A 242 17.81 8.32 4.81
N LYS A 243 18.92 8.33 5.56
CA LYS A 243 20.15 9.08 5.25
C LYS A 243 21.37 8.18 5.06
N GLN A 244 21.31 6.92 5.47
CA GLN A 244 22.42 5.99 5.41
C GLN A 244 21.95 4.59 5.01
N ILE A 245 22.79 3.87 4.27
CA ILE A 245 22.62 2.45 4.01
C ILE A 245 22.62 1.71 5.35
N ASN A 246 21.72 0.75 5.52
CA ASN A 246 21.54 -0.06 6.73
C ASN A 246 21.25 0.76 8.00
N GLN A 247 20.65 1.96 7.88
CA GLN A 247 20.33 2.82 9.01
C GLN A 247 19.38 2.17 10.02
N HIS A 248 18.40 1.40 9.53
CA HIS A 248 17.34 0.84 10.36
C HIS A 248 17.50 -0.66 10.52
N THR A 249 17.11 -1.19 11.68
CA THR A 249 17.04 -2.63 11.95
C THR A 249 15.61 -3.01 12.32
N ILE A 250 15.04 -3.97 11.59
CA ILE A 250 13.70 -4.51 11.82
C ILE A 250 13.75 -6.02 12.06
N TYR A 251 12.69 -6.56 12.63
CA TYR A 251 12.53 -7.98 12.98
C TYR A 251 11.21 -8.53 12.40
N PRO A 252 11.14 -8.76 11.08
CA PRO A 252 9.89 -8.98 10.36
C PRO A 252 9.32 -10.40 10.53
N PHE A 253 10.11 -11.34 11.05
CA PHE A 253 9.72 -12.76 11.18
C PHE A 253 9.22 -13.14 12.58
N ILE A 254 9.30 -12.25 13.56
CA ILE A 254 9.06 -12.57 14.98
C ILE A 254 7.61 -13.00 15.27
N HIS A 255 6.67 -12.70 14.38
CA HIS A 255 5.26 -13.09 14.47
C HIS A 255 4.98 -14.51 13.99
N GLN A 256 5.92 -15.13 13.27
CA GLN A 256 5.79 -16.47 12.71
C GLN A 256 6.26 -17.53 13.71
N PHE A 257 5.33 -18.30 14.28
CA PHE A 257 5.63 -19.39 15.22
C PHE A 257 5.57 -20.78 14.59
N SER A 258 5.13 -20.88 13.33
CA SER A 258 5.04 -22.12 12.56
C SER A 258 6.10 -22.15 11.47
N ASN A 259 6.54 -23.34 11.07
CA ASN A 259 7.56 -23.54 10.02
C ASN A 259 8.86 -22.76 10.30
N VAL A 260 9.27 -22.73 11.58
CA VAL A 260 10.54 -22.14 12.03
C VAL A 260 11.48 -23.28 12.38
N ALA A 261 12.52 -23.49 11.56
CA ALA A 261 13.50 -24.55 11.78
C ALA A 261 14.38 -24.23 13.00
N LEU A 262 14.92 -23.01 13.06
CA LEU A 262 15.79 -22.56 14.16
C LEU A 262 15.23 -21.29 14.79
N VAL A 263 15.36 -21.16 16.12
CA VAL A 263 14.89 -19.97 16.85
C VAL A 263 15.55 -18.69 16.32
N GLN A 264 16.84 -18.75 15.97
CA GLN A 264 17.54 -17.62 15.36
C GLN A 264 16.91 -17.18 14.03
N ASP A 265 16.29 -18.07 13.25
CA ASP A 265 15.68 -17.70 11.97
C ASP A 265 14.47 -16.78 12.17
N GLN A 266 13.75 -16.97 13.27
CA GLN A 266 12.62 -16.10 13.66
C GLN A 266 13.10 -14.78 14.28
N LEU A 267 14.18 -14.81 15.06
CA LEU A 267 14.67 -13.65 15.81
C LEU A 267 15.67 -12.78 15.04
N ARG A 268 16.07 -13.19 13.84
CA ARG A 268 17.11 -12.52 13.06
C ARG A 268 16.74 -11.07 12.72
N PRO A 269 17.70 -10.13 12.84
CA PRO A 269 17.52 -8.76 12.36
C PRO A 269 17.60 -8.71 10.83
N VAL A 270 16.90 -7.75 10.25
CA VAL A 270 17.05 -7.33 8.84
C VAL A 270 17.37 -5.84 8.84
N ARG A 271 18.40 -5.44 8.07
CA ARG A 271 18.80 -4.04 7.96
C ARG A 271 18.33 -3.43 6.66
N ILE A 272 17.88 -2.18 6.73
CA ILE A 272 17.34 -1.42 5.59
C ILE A 272 17.77 0.07 5.67
N PRO A 273 17.84 0.77 4.54
CA PRO A 273 17.81 0.25 3.17
C PRO A 273 19.17 -0.33 2.76
N ASP A 274 19.20 -1.26 1.81
CA ASP A 274 20.42 -1.83 1.21
C ASP A 274 21.12 -0.87 0.24
N VAL A 275 20.39 0.10 -0.31
CA VAL A 275 20.87 1.18 -1.18
C VAL A 275 20.23 2.50 -0.73
N LEU A 276 20.87 3.65 -0.99
CA LEU A 276 20.34 4.94 -0.56
C LEU A 276 19.55 5.63 -1.70
N PRO A 277 18.24 5.90 -1.54
CA PRO A 277 17.44 6.50 -2.62
C PRO A 277 17.92 7.88 -3.08
N SER A 278 18.55 8.66 -2.19
CA SER A 278 19.11 9.98 -2.51
C SER A 278 20.35 9.93 -3.40
N GLU A 279 20.95 8.75 -3.60
CA GLU A 279 22.13 8.54 -4.46
C GLU A 279 21.74 8.06 -5.88
N MET A 280 20.50 8.30 -6.31
CA MET A 280 20.04 7.99 -7.67
C MET A 280 20.99 8.60 -8.75
N PRO A 281 21.59 7.79 -9.64
CA PRO A 281 22.63 8.27 -10.57
C PRO A 281 22.17 9.30 -11.60
N TYR A 282 20.93 9.18 -12.11
CA TYR A 282 20.43 9.95 -13.25
C TYR A 282 19.44 11.05 -12.85
N ARG A 283 19.48 11.53 -11.61
CA ARG A 283 18.51 12.51 -11.07
C ARG A 283 18.45 13.84 -11.85
N ASP A 284 19.48 14.17 -12.62
CA ASP A 284 19.54 15.41 -13.40
C ASP A 284 18.80 15.27 -14.76
N THR A 285 18.51 14.03 -15.18
CA THR A 285 17.88 13.71 -16.47
C THR A 285 16.59 12.92 -16.34
N ALA A 286 16.40 12.20 -15.23
CA ALA A 286 15.28 11.30 -15.01
C ALA A 286 14.48 11.72 -13.76
N ASP A 287 13.15 11.76 -13.90
CA ASP A 287 12.24 12.10 -12.81
C ASP A 287 11.78 10.84 -12.06
N PHE A 288 11.79 10.91 -10.74
CA PHE A 288 11.21 9.86 -9.88
C PHE A 288 10.10 10.44 -9.02
N SER A 289 8.90 9.86 -9.11
CA SER A 289 7.73 10.30 -8.34
C SER A 289 6.86 9.12 -7.88
N MET A 290 6.00 9.39 -6.90
CA MET A 290 4.98 8.47 -6.41
C MET A 290 3.62 9.19 -6.39
N ALA A 291 2.61 8.62 -7.04
CA ALA A 291 1.24 9.10 -7.02
C ALA A 291 0.41 8.27 -6.02
N ALA A 292 -0.24 8.96 -5.07
CA ALA A 292 -1.13 8.36 -4.10
C ALA A 292 -2.57 8.36 -4.63
N GLY A 293 -3.22 7.19 -4.66
CA GLY A 293 -4.63 7.04 -5.04
C GLY A 293 -4.88 5.82 -5.93
N ASP A 294 -6.15 5.60 -6.28
CA ASP A 294 -6.56 4.45 -7.08
C ASP A 294 -6.04 4.54 -8.52
N PHE A 295 -5.58 3.40 -9.05
CA PHE A 295 -5.00 3.31 -10.39
C PHE A 295 -6.02 3.68 -11.48
N ILE A 296 -7.25 3.18 -11.38
CA ILE A 296 -8.29 3.43 -12.38
C ILE A 296 -8.67 4.91 -12.33
N GLU A 297 -8.91 5.46 -11.15
CA GLU A 297 -9.32 6.86 -10.98
C GLU A 297 -8.28 7.85 -11.53
N ILE A 298 -7.00 7.64 -11.21
CA ILE A 298 -5.93 8.54 -11.66
C ILE A 298 -5.71 8.39 -13.17
N TYR A 299 -5.49 7.17 -13.66
CA TYR A 299 -4.94 6.95 -15.01
C TYR A 299 -5.99 6.74 -16.10
N SER A 300 -7.28 6.73 -15.75
CA SER A 300 -8.38 6.80 -16.74
C SER A 300 -8.75 8.25 -17.08
N ALA A 301 -8.22 9.24 -16.37
CA ALA A 301 -8.48 10.66 -16.64
C ALA A 301 -8.00 11.05 -18.05
N GLU A 302 -8.71 12.00 -18.69
CA GLU A 302 -8.40 12.41 -20.07
C GLU A 302 -7.00 13.04 -20.17
N ASP A 303 -6.52 13.69 -19.11
CA ASP A 303 -5.17 14.20 -19.11
C ASP A 303 -4.15 13.05 -19.07
N GLN A 304 -4.44 11.88 -18.52
CA GLN A 304 -3.52 10.74 -18.49
C GLN A 304 -3.45 9.92 -19.79
N LYS A 305 -4.32 10.23 -20.75
CA LYS A 305 -4.44 9.51 -22.00
C LYS A 305 -3.19 9.60 -22.87
N GLU A 306 -2.73 8.46 -23.38
CA GLU A 306 -1.57 8.32 -24.26
C GLU A 306 -0.32 9.08 -23.74
N LYS A 307 -0.10 9.10 -22.42
CA LYS A 307 1.04 9.79 -21.80
C LYS A 307 2.26 8.89 -21.58
N TRP A 308 2.08 7.59 -21.46
CA TRP A 308 3.11 6.68 -20.94
C TRP A 308 3.76 5.85 -22.05
N ASP A 309 5.10 5.82 -22.07
CA ASP A 309 5.88 5.03 -23.03
C ASP A 309 5.97 3.56 -22.61
N VAL A 310 5.90 3.32 -21.29
CA VAL A 310 5.90 1.98 -20.71
C VAL A 310 4.96 1.94 -19.50
N VAL A 311 4.21 0.86 -19.36
CA VAL A 311 3.60 0.48 -18.06
C VAL A 311 4.18 -0.84 -17.60
N VAL A 312 4.51 -0.93 -16.32
CA VAL A 312 5.10 -2.11 -15.68
C VAL A 312 4.21 -2.54 -14.52
N THR A 313 3.63 -3.74 -14.61
CA THR A 313 2.81 -4.34 -13.55
C THR A 313 3.56 -5.52 -12.93
N CYS A 314 3.81 -5.47 -11.61
CA CYS A 314 4.53 -6.51 -10.88
C CYS A 314 3.71 -6.96 -9.66
N PHE A 315 3.14 -8.17 -9.68
CA PHE A 315 2.20 -8.67 -8.64
C PHE A 315 1.06 -7.67 -8.38
N PHE A 316 0.47 -7.16 -9.47
CA PHE A 316 -0.56 -6.11 -9.43
C PHE A 316 -1.86 -6.51 -10.13
N MET A 317 -1.80 -7.20 -11.28
CA MET A 317 -3.01 -7.43 -12.09
C MET A 317 -4.08 -8.25 -11.35
N ASP A 318 -3.67 -9.07 -10.39
CA ASP A 318 -4.54 -9.90 -9.55
C ASP A 318 -5.14 -9.16 -8.35
N THR A 319 -4.84 -7.86 -8.17
CA THR A 319 -5.47 -6.99 -7.17
C THR A 319 -6.78 -6.36 -7.64
N ALA A 320 -7.19 -6.62 -8.89
CA ALA A 320 -8.40 -6.03 -9.45
C ALA A 320 -9.69 -6.71 -8.92
N ASN A 321 -10.73 -5.90 -8.69
CA ASN A 321 -12.10 -6.40 -8.63
C ASN A 321 -12.60 -6.81 -10.03
N ASN A 322 -12.22 -6.06 -11.07
CA ASN A 322 -12.48 -6.39 -12.46
C ASN A 322 -11.20 -6.14 -13.26
N VAL A 323 -10.54 -7.21 -13.71
CA VAL A 323 -9.27 -7.07 -14.43
C VAL A 323 -9.44 -6.32 -15.75
N LEU A 324 -10.63 -6.36 -16.36
CA LEU A 324 -10.90 -5.63 -17.60
C LEU A 324 -10.82 -4.12 -17.40
N SER A 325 -11.21 -3.61 -16.23
CA SER A 325 -11.05 -2.20 -15.90
C SER A 325 -9.57 -1.80 -15.82
N TYR A 326 -8.70 -2.67 -15.30
CA TYR A 326 -7.25 -2.43 -15.37
C TYR A 326 -6.76 -2.41 -16.81
N LEU A 327 -7.22 -3.33 -17.67
CA LEU A 327 -6.85 -3.35 -19.09
C LEU A 327 -7.30 -2.09 -19.84
N ASP A 328 -8.52 -1.61 -19.58
CA ASP A 328 -9.03 -0.37 -20.17
C ASP A 328 -8.22 0.86 -19.71
N THR A 329 -7.87 0.95 -18.42
CA THR A 329 -7.01 2.02 -17.89
C THR A 329 -5.60 1.95 -18.47
N LEU A 330 -5.00 0.75 -18.57
CA LEU A 330 -3.70 0.55 -19.23
C LEU A 330 -3.75 1.02 -20.69
N TRP A 331 -4.79 0.63 -21.42
CA TRP A 331 -4.98 1.03 -22.81
C TRP A 331 -5.14 2.55 -22.96
N ASN A 332 -5.86 3.20 -22.04
CA ASN A 332 -5.99 4.66 -22.01
C ASN A 332 -4.63 5.34 -21.78
N ALA A 333 -3.86 4.88 -20.80
CA ALA A 333 -2.62 5.50 -20.38
C ALA A 333 -1.46 5.37 -21.40
N LEU A 334 -1.40 4.24 -22.12
CA LEU A 334 -0.30 3.90 -23.02
C LEU A 334 -0.34 4.70 -24.34
N LYS A 335 0.81 5.24 -24.76
CA LYS A 335 0.97 5.79 -26.13
C LYS A 335 0.79 4.70 -27.19
N PRO A 336 0.40 5.05 -28.43
CA PRO A 336 0.50 4.15 -29.56
C PRO A 336 1.93 3.61 -29.74
N GLY A 337 2.10 2.28 -29.70
CA GLY A 337 3.40 1.61 -29.80
C GLY A 337 4.21 1.51 -28.50
N ALA A 338 3.64 1.94 -27.38
CA ALA A 338 4.19 1.77 -26.04
C ALA A 338 4.31 0.30 -25.63
N LEU A 339 5.06 0.05 -24.55
CA LEU A 339 5.32 -1.29 -24.03
C LEU A 339 4.54 -1.52 -22.73
N TRP A 340 3.85 -2.65 -22.61
CA TRP A 340 3.37 -3.15 -21.32
C TRP A 340 4.19 -4.38 -20.91
N ILE A 341 4.76 -4.34 -19.71
CA ILE A 341 5.50 -5.46 -19.11
C ILE A 341 4.71 -5.94 -17.89
N ASN A 342 4.31 -7.21 -17.87
CA ASN A 342 3.61 -7.82 -16.73
C ASN A 342 4.43 -8.98 -16.15
N PHE A 343 4.58 -9.01 -14.83
CA PHE A 343 5.15 -10.12 -14.08
C PHE A 343 4.33 -10.38 -12.82
N GLY A 344 3.80 -11.58 -12.64
CA GLY A 344 3.09 -11.92 -11.42
C GLY A 344 2.20 -13.14 -11.58
N PRO A 345 1.66 -13.65 -10.47
CA PRO A 345 0.66 -14.71 -10.50
C PRO A 345 -0.72 -14.16 -10.89
N LEU A 346 -1.73 -15.03 -10.81
CA LEU A 346 -3.14 -14.69 -10.87
C LEU A 346 -3.82 -15.12 -9.56
N LEU A 347 -3.31 -14.61 -8.42
CA LEU A 347 -3.88 -14.88 -7.10
C LEU A 347 -4.90 -13.79 -6.78
N TRP A 348 -6.11 -13.96 -7.30
CA TRP A 348 -7.18 -12.97 -7.24
C TRP A 348 -7.52 -12.55 -5.80
N HIS A 349 -7.33 -11.27 -5.51
CA HIS A 349 -7.37 -10.73 -4.15
C HIS A 349 -8.73 -10.92 -3.46
N PHE A 350 -9.82 -10.84 -4.22
CA PHE A 350 -11.18 -10.82 -3.68
C PHE A 350 -11.91 -12.17 -3.80
N ASP A 351 -11.27 -13.22 -4.31
CA ASP A 351 -11.89 -14.55 -4.53
C ASP A 351 -12.35 -15.24 -3.24
N ASN A 352 -11.76 -14.87 -2.09
CA ASN A 352 -12.11 -15.41 -0.77
C ASN A 352 -12.55 -14.33 0.23
N VAL A 353 -13.00 -13.17 -0.25
CA VAL A 353 -13.47 -12.07 0.59
C VAL A 353 -15.00 -12.07 0.59
N GLU A 354 -15.59 -12.11 1.79
CA GLU A 354 -17.05 -12.15 1.93
C GLU A 354 -17.68 -10.85 1.39
N ASN A 355 -18.62 -10.99 0.43
CA ASN A 355 -19.29 -9.90 -0.30
C ASN A 355 -18.44 -9.11 -1.30
N GLU A 356 -17.24 -9.56 -1.63
CA GLU A 356 -16.43 -9.02 -2.74
C GLU A 356 -16.12 -10.13 -3.76
N SER A 357 -15.73 -9.76 -4.98
CA SER A 357 -15.40 -10.73 -6.02
C SER A 357 -14.43 -10.15 -7.03
N SER A 358 -13.40 -10.93 -7.38
CA SER A 358 -12.56 -10.67 -8.55
C SER A 358 -13.20 -11.31 -9.78
N ILE A 359 -13.47 -10.52 -10.80
CA ILE A 359 -14.03 -10.93 -12.11
C ILE A 359 -12.94 -10.92 -13.17
#